data_AF-E7G9W8-F1
#
_entry.id   AF-E7G9W8-F1
#
_cell.length_a   1.000
_cell.length_b   1.000
_cell.length_c   1.000
_cell.angle_alpha   90.00
_cell.angle_beta   90.00
_cell.angle_gamma   90.00
#
_symmetry.space_group_name_H-M   'P 1'
#
loop_
_entity.id
_entity.type
_entity.pdbx_description
1 polymer ?
#
loop_
_entity_poly.entity_id
_entity_poly.type
_entity_poly.pdbx_seq_one_letter_code
_entity_poly.pdbx_strand_id
1 'polypeptide(L)'
;MKQICEGIELRYDWITFLEIGADKDHVHFLVQSTPDYSPTKIIGTIKSITAKRIFAEHPEVRNSYGEEIFGAAVFLCRAWGAT
;
A
#
# COMPACT_ATOMS: atom_id res chain seq x y z
N MET A 1 -6.38 2.89 7.77
CA MET A 1 -5.79 2.03 6.72
C MET A 1 -6.84 1.37 5.83
N LYS A 2 -7.78 0.56 6.35
CA LYS A 2 -8.79 -0.16 5.56
C LYS A 2 -9.49 0.68 4.48
N GLN A 3 -10.02 1.85 4.84
CA GLN A 3 -10.70 2.76 3.89
C GLN A 3 -9.80 3.25 2.75
N ILE A 4 -8.48 3.33 2.96
CA ILE A 4 -7.50 3.70 1.94
C ILE A 4 -7.36 2.58 0.93
N CYS A 5 -7.22 1.35 1.42
CA CYS A 5 -7.17 0.15 0.60
C CYS A 5 -8.44 -0.01 -0.24
N GLU A 6 -9.62 0.10 0.37
CA GLU A 6 -10.92 0.05 -0.34
C GLU A 6 -11.00 1.13 -1.45
N GLY A 7 -10.52 2.35 -1.17
CA GLY A 7 -10.48 3.42 -2.17
C GLY A 7 -9.47 3.15 -3.30
N ILE A 8 -8.39 2.43 -3.03
CA ILE A 8 -7.43 1.99 -4.05
C ILE A 8 -8.09 0.91 -4.92
N GLU A 9 -8.73 -0.10 -4.35
CA GLU A 9 -9.40 -1.18 -5.10
C GLU A 9 -10.51 -0.64 -6.01
N LEU A 10 -11.31 0.32 -5.53
CA LEU A 10 -12.35 0.97 -6.34
C LEU A 10 -11.80 1.73 -7.55
N ARG A 11 -10.55 2.20 -7.48
CA ARG A 11 -9.93 3.02 -8.52
C ARG A 11 -9.01 2.20 -9.44
N TYR A 12 -8.44 1.11 -8.93
CA TYR A 12 -7.46 0.27 -9.60
C TYR A 12 -7.95 -1.18 -9.54
N ASP A 13 -8.70 -1.58 -10.56
CA ASP A 13 -9.30 -2.91 -10.73
C ASP A 13 -8.27 -4.06 -10.73
N TRP A 14 -7.02 -3.77 -11.07
CA TRP A 14 -5.91 -4.72 -11.03
C TRP A 14 -5.23 -4.85 -9.65
N ILE A 15 -5.71 -4.16 -8.60
CA ILE A 15 -5.22 -4.33 -7.22
C ILE A 15 -6.34 -4.90 -6.35
N THR A 16 -6.04 -5.98 -5.63
CA THR A 16 -6.93 -6.52 -4.59
C THR A 16 -6.13 -6.82 -3.32
N PHE A 17 -6.55 -6.30 -2.18
CA PHE A 17 -5.96 -6.57 -0.87
C PHE A 17 -6.65 -7.78 -0.26
N LEU A 18 -5.92 -8.89 -0.16
CA LEU A 18 -6.41 -10.12 0.48
C LEU A 18 -6.30 -10.03 2.01
N GLU A 19 -5.18 -9.49 2.49
CA GLU A 19 -4.94 -9.29 3.93
C GLU A 19 -4.21 -7.97 4.17
N ILE A 20 -4.54 -7.32 5.30
CA ILE A 20 -3.92 -6.08 5.76
C ILE A 20 -3.53 -6.28 7.23
N GLY A 21 -2.24 -6.39 7.50
CA GLY A 21 -1.67 -6.42 8.85
C GLY A 21 -0.94 -5.12 9.14
N ALA A 22 -1.04 -4.59 10.35
CA ALA A 22 -0.31 -3.39 10.75
C ALA A 22 0.33 -3.61 12.12
N ASP A 23 1.63 -3.33 12.19
CA ASP A 23 2.41 -3.27 13.41
C ASP A 23 2.71 -1.80 13.77
N LYS A 24 3.50 -1.58 14.83
CA LYS A 24 3.79 -0.22 15.31
C LYS A 24 4.53 0.67 14.30
N ASP A 25 5.41 0.09 13.50
CA ASP A 25 6.35 0.80 12.63
C ASP A 25 6.30 0.35 11.16
N HIS A 26 5.51 -0.68 10.83
CA HIS A 26 5.37 -1.18 9.47
C HIS A 26 3.99 -1.80 9.21
N VAL A 27 3.67 -1.96 7.93
CA VAL A 27 2.39 -2.50 7.46
C VAL A 27 2.69 -3.64 6.48
N HIS A 28 1.97 -4.75 6.65
CA HIS A 28 1.98 -5.91 5.78
C HIS A 28 0.75 -5.91 4.89
N PHE A 29 0.96 -6.07 3.59
CA PHE A 29 -0.12 -6.23 2.63
C PHE A 29 0.06 -7.56 1.89
N LEU A 30 -0.97 -8.40 1.89
CA LEU A 30 -1.09 -9.48 0.92
C LEU A 30 -1.95 -8.98 -0.24
N VAL A 31 -1.33 -8.81 -1.40
CA VAL A 31 -1.97 -8.21 -2.58
C VAL A 31 -1.99 -9.19 -3.73
N GLN A 32 -3.15 -9.30 -4.38
CA GLN A 32 -3.32 -9.97 -5.66
C GLN A 32 -3.42 -8.92 -6.77
N SER A 33 -2.80 -9.20 -7.92
CA SER A 33 -2.81 -8.32 -9.10
C SER A 33 -2.77 -9.12 -10.40
N THR A 34 -3.18 -8.49 -11.50
CA THR A 34 -2.97 -9.03 -12.86
C THR A 34 -1.47 -9.06 -13.20
N PRO A 35 -1.04 -9.93 -14.14
CA PRO A 35 0.38 -10.07 -14.50
C PRO A 35 0.93 -8.90 -15.32
N ASP A 36 0.07 -7.99 -15.81
CA ASP A 36 0.46 -6.87 -16.68
C ASP A 36 1.24 -5.77 -15.93
N TYR A 37 1.14 -5.74 -14.60
CA TYR A 37 1.75 -4.73 -13.77
C TYR A 37 2.93 -5.29 -12.98
N SER A 38 4.07 -4.60 -13.05
CA SER A 38 5.23 -4.99 -12.27
C SER A 38 4.99 -4.82 -10.77
N PRO A 39 5.63 -5.64 -9.91
CA PRO A 39 5.57 -5.47 -8.46
C PRO A 39 5.91 -4.03 -8.01
N THR A 40 6.93 -3.42 -8.62
CA THR A 40 7.31 -2.04 -8.34
C THR A 40 6.19 -1.04 -8.64
N LYS A 41 5.43 -1.25 -9.72
CA LYS A 41 4.28 -0.39 -10.06
C LYS A 41 3.15 -0.54 -9.05
N ILE A 42 2.85 -1.76 -8.62
CA ILE A 42 1.85 -2.05 -7.58
C ILE A 42 2.24 -1.36 -6.27
N ILE A 43 3.45 -1.65 -5.77
CA ILE A 43 4.01 -1.09 -4.53
C ILE A 43 4.02 0.44 -4.57
N GLY A 44 4.52 1.04 -5.66
CA GLY A 44 4.59 2.49 -5.81
C GLY A 44 3.22 3.16 -5.79
N THR A 45 2.22 2.52 -6.41
CA THR A 45 0.84 3.01 -6.41
C THR A 45 0.26 2.99 -5.00
N ILE A 46 0.40 1.87 -4.28
CA ILE A 46 -0.09 1.73 -2.91
C ILE A 46 0.59 2.73 -1.98
N LYS A 47 1.94 2.78 -1.97
CA LYS A 47 2.70 3.69 -1.10
C LYS A 47 2.36 5.16 -1.37
N SER A 48 2.32 5.58 -2.64
CA SER A 48 2.08 6.99 -2.99
C SER A 48 0.68 7.46 -2.59
N ILE A 49 -0.36 6.67 -2.88
CA ILE A 49 -1.73 7.03 -2.52
C ILE A 49 -1.91 7.03 -1.01
N THR A 50 -1.36 6.02 -0.33
CA THR A 50 -1.44 5.91 1.12
C THR A 50 -0.76 7.08 1.81
N ALA A 51 0.44 7.47 1.38
CA ALA A 51 1.14 8.62 1.95
C ALA A 51 0.37 9.94 1.75
N LYS A 52 -0.15 10.17 0.53
CA LYS A 52 -0.96 11.36 0.23
C LYS A 52 -2.19 11.45 1.12
N ARG A 53 -2.88 10.33 1.33
CA ARG A 53 -4.10 10.32 2.14
C ARG A 53 -3.79 10.46 3.63
N ILE A 54 -2.74 9.79 4.12
CA ILE A 54 -2.27 9.96 5.51
C ILE A 54 -1.89 11.42 5.77
N PHE A 55 -1.13 12.08 4.89
CA PHE A 55 -0.78 13.48 5.10
C PHE A 55 -1.96 14.44 5.02
N ALA A 56 -3.00 14.11 4.25
CA ALA A 56 -4.21 14.90 4.16
C ALA A 56 -5.10 14.75 5.42
N GLU A 57 -5.19 13.54 5.98
CA GLU A 57 -5.99 13.23 7.17
C GLU A 57 -5.25 13.54 8.47
N HIS A 58 -3.92 13.42 8.46
CA HIS A 58 -3.02 13.56 9.61
C HIS A 58 -1.83 14.48 9.28
N PRO A 59 -2.02 15.81 9.19
CA PRO A 59 -0.95 16.76 8.91
C PRO A 59 0.19 16.72 9.94
N GLU A 60 -0.09 16.30 11.17
CA GLU A 60 0.90 16.09 12.23
C GLU A 60 1.98 15.07 11.84
N VAL A 61 1.61 14.03 11.09
CA VAL A 61 2.56 13.03 10.59
C VAL A 61 3.54 13.67 9.61
N ARG A 62 3.05 14.56 8.74
CA ARG A 62 3.93 15.31 7.81
C ARG A 62 4.91 16.20 8.58
N ASN A 63 4.47 16.80 9.69
CA ASN A 63 5.36 17.63 10.51
C ASN A 63 6.45 16.82 11.21
N SER A 64 6.15 15.57 11.62
CA SER A 64 7.12 14.70 12.29
C SER A 64 8.09 13.99 11.33
N TYR A 65 7.62 13.57 10.16
CA TYR A 65 8.38 12.72 9.23
C TYR A 65 8.80 13.42 7.94
N GLY A 66 8.35 14.66 7.70
CA GLY A 66 8.62 15.38 6.47
C GLY A 66 7.77 14.88 5.30
N GLU A 67 8.36 14.78 4.11
CA GLU A 67 7.64 14.42 2.89
C GLU A 67 7.59 12.90 2.61
N GLU A 68 8.30 12.09 3.40
CA GLU A 68 8.38 10.64 3.23
C GLU A 68 8.06 9.91 4.55
N ILE A 69 7.08 9.00 4.52
CA ILE A 69 6.70 8.18 5.69
C ILE A 69 7.00 6.69 5.51
N PHE A 70 7.38 6.26 4.30
CA PHE A 70 7.64 4.86 4.02
C PHE A 70 9.06 4.66 3.51
N GLY A 71 9.87 3.90 4.23
CA GLY A 71 11.23 3.57 3.81
C GLY A 71 11.31 2.86 2.45
N ALA A 72 12.49 2.91 1.82
CA ALA A 72 12.72 2.37 0.48
C ALA A 72 12.60 0.84 0.39
N ALA A 73 12.81 0.12 1.50
CA ALA A 73 12.79 -1.33 1.53
C ALA A 73 11.37 -1.88 1.45
N VAL A 74 11.17 -2.88 0.58
CA VAL A 74 9.93 -3.67 0.50
C VAL A 74 10.32 -5.14 0.36
N PHE A 75 9.67 -5.99 1.15
CA PHE A 75 9.79 -7.43 1.00
C PHE A 75 8.69 -7.94 0.07
N LEU A 76 9.09 -8.52 -1.06
CA LEU A 76 8.18 -9.12 -2.02
C LEU A 76 8.29 -10.63 -1.96
N CYS A 77 7.17 -11.30 -1.66
CA CYS A 77 7.06 -12.75 -1.72
C CYS A 77 5.96 -13.13 -2.70
N ARG A 78 6.26 -14.03 -3.64
CA ARG A 78 5.23 -14.59 -4.53
C ARG A 78 4.55 -15.73 -3.79
N ALA A 79 3.28 -15.55 -3.44
CA ALA A 79 2.42 -16.63 -2.98
C ALA A 79 1.82 -17.38 -4.20
N TRP A 80 1.69 -18.69 -4.10
CA TRP A 80 0.85 -19.49 -5.00
C TRP A 80 -0.51 -19.66 -4.33
N GLY A 81 -1.58 -19.23 -4.99
CA GLY A 81 -2.95 -19.52 -4.61
C GLY A 81 -3.60 -20.37 -5.69
N ALA A 82 -4.25 -21.47 -5.30
CA ALA A 82 -5.07 -22.28 -6.20
C ALA A 82 -6.30 -21.44 -6.60
N THR A 83 -6.35 -21.03 -7.87
CA THR A 83 -7.59 -20.57 -8.51
C THR A 83 -8.53 -21.74 -8.75
#